data_AF-A0A059Y819-F1
#
_entry.id   AF-A0A059Y819-F1
#
_cell.length_a   1.000
_cell.length_b   1.000
_cell.length_c   1.000
_cell.angle_alpha   90.00
_cell.angle_beta   90.00
_cell.angle_gamma   90.00
#
_symmetry.space_group_name_H-M   'P 1'
#
loop_
_entity.id
_entity.type
_entity.pdbx_description
1 polymer ?
#
loop_
_entity_poly.entity_id
_entity_poly.type
_entity_poly.pdbx_seq_one_letter_code
_entity_poly.pdbx_strand_id
1 'polypeptide(L)' 'MGKQLSVNEWKYLFEKYEKHRSWELSKKCFLNEMMKIKNVKHISNDQWRILVDKYERYNLGMNIESMSGRSPKNTKAQAG' A
#
# COMPACT_ATOMS: atom_id res chain seq x y z
N MET A 1 6.77 4.85 13.26
CA MET A 1 5.91 5.03 12.07
C MET A 1 6.73 4.67 10.84
N GLY A 2 6.26 3.74 10.01
CA GLY A 2 7.00 3.33 8.80
C GLY A 2 6.89 4.37 7.68
N LYS A 3 7.78 4.31 6.69
CA LYS A 3 7.78 5.22 5.53
C LYS A 3 6.41 5.23 4.83
N GLN A 4 5.92 6.43 4.51
CA GLN A 4 4.78 6.60 3.60
C GLN A 4 5.25 6.28 2.18
N LEU A 5 4.58 5.33 1.54
CA LEU A 5 4.95 4.86 0.21
C LEU A 5 4.36 5.79 -0.85
N SER A 6 5.18 6.10 -1.85
CA SER A 6 4.76 6.75 -3.09
C SER A 6 3.88 5.83 -3.94
N VAL A 7 3.18 6.39 -4.93
CA VAL A 7 2.34 5.63 -5.87
C VAL A 7 3.14 4.52 -6.57
N ASN A 8 4.37 4.81 -6.99
CA ASN A 8 5.22 3.84 -7.67
C ASN A 8 5.66 2.70 -6.74
N GLU A 9 5.96 3.01 -5.47
CA GLU A 9 6.26 1.98 -4.46
C GLU A 9 5.04 1.10 -4.17
N TRP A 10 3.84 1.67 -4.17
CA TRP A 10 2.60 0.89 -4.06
C TRP A 10 2.38 -0.02 -5.26
N LYS A 11 2.54 0.48 -6.48
CA LYS A 11 2.44 -0.33 -7.71
C LYS A 11 3.42 -1.50 -7.68
N TYR A 12 4.68 -1.24 -7.34
CA TYR A 12 5.69 -2.29 -7.20
C TYR A 12 5.29 -3.36 -6.17
N LEU A 13 4.76 -2.94 -5.01
CA LEU A 13 4.28 -3.89 -4.00
C LEU A 13 3.09 -4.72 -4.50
N PHE A 14 2.18 -4.12 -5.27
CA PHE A 14 1.04 -4.85 -5.84
C PHE A 14 1.48 -5.89 -6.86
N GLU A 15 2.43 -5.56 -7.75
CA GLU A 15 3.01 -6.54 -8.69
C GLU A 15 3.69 -7.70 -7.96
N LYS A 16 4.43 -7.43 -6.88
CA LYS A 16 5.05 -8.49 -6.06
C LYS A 16 4.02 -9.30 -5.29
N TYR A 17 2.94 -8.67 -4.82
CA TYR A 17 1.86 -9.34 -4.12
C TYR A 17 1.08 -10.28 -5.06
N GLU A 18 0.89 -9.89 -6.31
CA GLU A 18 0.29 -10.75 -7.34
C GLU A 18 1.15 -11.99 -7.60
N LYS A 19 2.47 -11.82 -7.79
CA LYS A 19 3.41 -12.95 -7.89
C LYS A 19 3.38 -13.85 -6.66
N HIS A 20 3.17 -13.26 -5.48
CA HIS A 20 2.99 -14.04 -4.26
C HIS A 20 1.70 -14.88 -4.28
N ARG A 21 0.59 -14.32 -4.78
CA ARG A 21 -0.68 -15.04 -4.96
C ARG A 21 -0.60 -16.14 -6.03
N SER A 22 0.19 -15.93 -7.07
CA SER A 22 0.45 -16.92 -8.13
C SER A 22 1.48 -18.00 -7.73
N TRP A 23 1.90 -18.03 -6.47
CA TRP A 23 2.92 -18.97 -5.94
C TRP A 23 4.32 -18.82 -6.55
N GLU A 24 4.55 -17.80 -7.39
CA GLU A 24 5.85 -17.47 -7.98
C GLU A 24 6.78 -16.80 -6.95
N LEU A 25 6.22 -16.18 -5.91
CA LEU A 25 6.96 -15.51 -4.85
C LEU A 25 6.53 -16.04 -3.47
N SER A 26 7.50 -16.51 -2.68
CA SER A 26 7.19 -16.94 -1.31
C SER A 26 6.80 -15.77 -0.41
N LYS A 27 5.92 -16.03 0.57
CA LYS A 27 5.49 -15.01 1.55
C LYS A 27 6.66 -14.33 2.25
N LYS A 28 7.70 -15.09 2.61
CA LYS A 28 8.92 -14.57 3.24
C LYS A 28 9.67 -13.61 2.33
N CYS A 29 9.79 -13.93 1.04
CA CYS A 29 10.47 -13.07 0.07
C CYS A 29 9.69 -11.77 -0.15
N PHE A 30 8.36 -11.87 -0.29
CA PHE A 30 7.48 -10.71 -0.37
C PHE A 30 7.59 -9.79 0.86
N LEU A 31 7.51 -10.35 2.07
CA LEU A 31 7.63 -9.59 3.31
C LEU A 31 9.00 -8.90 3.42
N ASN A 32 10.08 -9.56 2.98
CA ASN A 32 11.41 -8.95 2.96
C ASN A 32 11.49 -7.73 2.04
N GLU A 33 10.90 -7.82 0.84
CA GLU A 33 10.81 -6.67 -0.06
C GLU A 33 9.98 -5.54 0.56
N MET A 34 8.83 -5.85 1.15
CA MET A 34 7.99 -4.86 1.84
C MET A 34 8.74 -4.16 2.99
N MET A 35 9.51 -4.91 3.78
CA MET A 35 10.33 -4.37 4.87
C MET A 35 11.39 -3.39 4.36
N LYS A 36 12.08 -3.73 3.26
CA LYS A 36 13.09 -2.86 2.64
C LYS A 36 12.48 -1.54 2.17
N ILE A 37 11.38 -1.60 1.42
CA ILE A 37 10.74 -0.39 0.86
C ILE A 37 10.21 0.51 1.99
N LYS A 38 9.58 -0.09 3.01
CA LYS A 38 9.06 0.66 4.16
C LYS A 38 10.14 1.11 5.14
N ASN A 39 11.38 0.64 4.97
CA ASN A 39 12.50 0.80 5.89
C ASN A 39 12.13 0.42 7.33
N VAL A 40 11.59 -0.78 7.51
CA VAL A 40 11.18 -1.31 8.82
C VAL A 40 11.76 -2.69 9.06
N LYS A 41 12.01 -3.03 10.33
CA LYS A 41 12.55 -4.35 10.72
C LYS A 41 11.50 -5.46 10.75
N HIS A 42 10.22 -5.10 10.84
CA HIS A 42 9.11 -6.04 10.88
C HIS A 42 7.87 -5.43 10.22
N ILE A 43 7.01 -6.28 9.66
CA ILE A 43 5.68 -5.91 9.18
C ILE A 43 4.65 -6.33 10.23
N SER A 44 3.90 -5.39 10.76
CA SER A 44 2.80 -5.70 11.68
C SER A 44 1.57 -6.24 10.92
N ASN A 45 0.67 -6.92 11.64
CA ASN A 45 -0.60 -7.38 11.07
C ASN A 45 -1.43 -6.22 10.48
N ASP A 46 -1.41 -5.04 11.10
CA ASP A 46 -2.07 -3.85 10.55
C ASP A 46 -1.46 -3.41 9.21
N GLN A 47 -0.12 -3.40 9.12
CA GLN A 47 0.55 -3.06 7.87
C GLN A 47 0.25 -4.06 6.76
N TRP A 48 0.16 -5.35 7.11
CA TRP A 48 -0.29 -6.40 6.19
C TRP A 48 -1.74 -6.17 5.75
N ARG A 49 -2.65 -5.90 6.68
CA ARG A 49 -4.07 -5.62 6.37
C ARG A 49 -4.22 -4.41 5.44
N ILE A 50 -3.48 -3.33 5.69
CA ILE A 50 -3.50 -2.12 4.85
C ILE A 50 -3.05 -2.43 3.42
N LEU A 51 -2.02 -3.27 3.26
CA LEU A 51 -1.57 -3.70 1.94
C LEU A 51 -2.68 -4.46 1.21
N VAL A 52 -3.30 -5.44 1.86
CA VAL A 52 -4.36 -6.27 1.27
C VAL A 52 -5.55 -5.41 0.85
N ASP A 53 -6.07 -4.56 1.75
CA ASP A 53 -7.19 -3.66 1.47
C ASP A 53 -6.88 -2.72 0.28
N LYS A 54 -5.67 -2.15 0.25
CA LYS A 54 -5.26 -1.29 -0.87
C LYS A 54 -5.12 -2.05 -2.19
N TYR A 55 -4.60 -3.28 -2.15
CA TYR A 55 -4.49 -4.11 -3.33
C TYR A 55 -5.88 -4.49 -3.88
N GLU A 56 -6.82 -4.86 -3.01
CA GLU A 56 -8.20 -5.18 -3.42
C GLU A 56 -8.86 -3.99 -4.11
N ARG A 57 -8.74 -2.79 -3.52
CA ARG A 57 -9.26 -1.55 -4.14
C ARG A 57 -8.57 -1.23 -5.46
N TYR A 58 -7.26 -1.41 -5.55
CA TYR A 58 -6.52 -1.24 -6.80
C TYR A 58 -7.01 -2.21 -7.87
N ASN A 59 -7.23 -3.48 -7.51
CA ASN A 59 -7.73 -4.51 -8.42
C ASN A 59 -9.18 -4.26 -8.87
N LEU A 60 -9.98 -3.51 -8.09
CA LEU A 60 -11.29 -3.01 -8.49
C LEU A 60 -11.22 -1.80 -9.44
N GLY A 61 -10.03 -1.41 -9.88
CA GLY A 61 -9.82 -0.28 -10.79
C GLY A 61 -9.80 1.08 -10.10
N MET A 62 -9.69 1.15 -8.76
CA MET A 62 -9.57 2.44 -8.06
C MET A 62 -8.18 3.05 -8.24
N ASN A 63 -8.14 4.37 -8.42
CA ASN A 63 -6.88 5.10 -8.56
C ASN A 63 -6.08 5.11 -7.24
N ILE A 64 -4.81 4.68 -7.30
CA ILE A 64 -3.87 4.68 -6.17
C ILE A 64 -3.65 6.08 -5.59
N GLU A 65 -3.66 7.13 -6.42
CA GLU A 65 -3.52 8.52 -5.98
C GLU A 65 -4.64 8.90 -5.01
N SER A 66 -5.88 8.52 -5.31
CA SER A 66 -7.05 8.71 -4.45
C SER A 66 -6.97 7.90 -3.15
N MET A 67 -6.20 6.82 -3.13
CA MET A 67 -5.98 5.97 -1.95
C MET A 67 -4.78 6.40 -1.10
N SER A 68 -3.88 7.23 -1.65
CA SER A 68 -2.61 7.62 -1.02
C SER A 68 -2.75 8.78 -0.01
N GLY A 69 -3.97 9.23 0.25
CA GLY A 69 -4.27 10.11 1.36
C GLY A 69 -3.67 11.49 1.21
N ARG A 70 -3.98 12.20 0.12
CA ARG A 70 -4.50 13.54 0.37
C ARG A 70 -5.92 13.33 0.89
N SER A 71 -6.11 13.32 2.21
CA SER A 71 -7.39 13.78 2.71
C SER A 71 -7.65 15.10 1.99
N PRO A 72 -8.77 15.31 1.30
CA PRO A 72 -9.16 16.67 0.99
C PRO A 72 -9.12 17.36 2.35
N LYS A 73 -8.21 18.33 2.53
CA LYS A 73 -8.42 19.31 3.58
C LYS A 73 -9.81 19.82 3.27
N ASN A 74 -10.78 19.50 4.12
CA ASN A 74 -12.05 20.18 4.12
C ASN A 74 -11.68 21.65 4.29
N THR A 75 -11.48 22.35 3.18
CA THR A 75 -11.60 23.79 3.12
C THR A 75 -13.04 23.99 3.50
N LYS A 76 -13.25 24.23 4.80
CA LYS A 76 -14.49 24.76 5.33
C LYS A 76 -14.67 26.06 4.55
N ALA A 77 -15.42 25.99 3.46
CA ALA A 77 -15.97 27.17 2.82
C ALA A 77 -16.83 27.80 3.89
N GLN A 78 -16.27 28.82 4.55
CA GLN A 78 -17.00 29.72 5.41
C GLN A 78 -17.87 30.52 4.45
N ALA A 79 -19.04 29.97 4.16
CA ALA A 79 -20.20 30.75 3.81
C ALA A 79 -20.68 31.40 5.11
N GLY A 80 -20.85 32.72 5.11
CA GLY A 80 -21.35 33.51 6.22
C GLY A 80 -20.49 34.72 6.48
#